data_AF-A0A285G031-F1
#
_entry.id   AF-A0A285G031-F1
#
_cell.length_a   1.000
_cell.length_b   1.000
_cell.length_c   1.000
_cell.angle_alpha   90.00
_cell.angle_beta   90.00
_cell.angle_gamma   90.00
#
_symmetry.space_group_name_H-M   'P 1'
#
loop_
_entity.id
_entity.type
_entity.pdbx_description
1 polymer ?
#
loop_
_entity_poly.entity_id
_entity_poly.type
_entity_poly.pdbx_seq_one_letter_code
_entity_poly.pdbx_strand_id
1 'polypeptide(L)'
;MKQLTVISGKGGTGKTTLTSAFAALAENATIADCDVDAANMHLLLQPEIIKTYDFTALPTANIHLEQCTGCGICVDNCRFGAIKEGFEIDPYICEGCGVCEYVCPADAVTMEYNKCGEAYESKTRFGPLVHAKLGIGEEAGGKLVTLVREIAEEVGPKNNCDTIIIDGPPGTGCSVIAALTGVDIALVVTEPTVAGIHDLKRVMEVTEHFEIPSLVCINKSDINDNKRREIEKFCTQKGIKIAGEIPYDTTPTEAMVEGKTIVEYTDNSFAKCVIEVWEEVKEEMQS
;
A
#
# COMPACT_ATOMS: atom_id res chain seq x y z
N MET A 1 16.60 2.67 10.07
CA MET A 1 16.02 3.75 9.24
C MET A 1 14.66 4.07 9.80
N LYS A 2 14.24 5.33 9.79
CA LYS A 2 12.88 5.69 10.23
C LYS A 2 11.88 5.41 9.13
N GLN A 3 10.69 4.89 9.47
CA GLN A 3 9.66 4.53 8.51
C GLN A 3 8.38 5.33 8.77
N LEU A 4 7.96 6.10 7.77
CA LEU A 4 6.68 6.78 7.71
C LEU A 4 5.78 6.07 6.71
N THR A 5 4.58 5.68 7.16
CA THR A 5 3.54 5.17 6.25
C THR A 5 2.38 6.15 6.14
N VAL A 6 2.07 6.57 4.91
CA VAL A 6 0.92 7.43 4.59
C VAL A 6 -0.24 6.55 4.14
N ILE A 7 -1.34 6.52 4.89
CA ILE A 7 -2.52 5.68 4.63
C ILE A 7 -3.81 6.49 4.71
N SER A 8 -4.93 5.87 4.33
CA SER A 8 -6.25 6.49 4.32
C SER A 8 -7.32 5.42 4.27
N GLY A 9 -8.51 5.66 4.80
CA GLY A 9 -9.52 4.60 4.77
C GLY A 9 -10.24 4.40 3.42
N LYS A 10 -10.05 5.28 2.43
CA LYS A 10 -10.56 5.12 1.06
C LYS A 10 -9.61 5.70 -0.01
N GLY A 11 -9.77 5.30 -1.27
CA GLY A 11 -9.03 5.86 -2.40
C GLY A 11 -9.39 7.33 -2.68
N GLY A 12 -8.48 8.08 -3.31
CA GLY A 12 -8.73 9.46 -3.79
C GLY A 12 -8.65 10.58 -2.74
N THR A 13 -8.19 10.29 -1.52
CA THR A 13 -8.01 11.26 -0.42
C THR A 13 -6.76 12.14 -0.55
N GLY A 14 -5.90 11.88 -1.54
CA GLY A 14 -4.67 12.66 -1.78
C GLY A 14 -3.38 12.13 -1.14
N LYS A 15 -3.37 10.86 -0.67
CA LYS A 15 -2.17 10.20 -0.12
C LYS A 15 -0.94 10.38 -1.02
N THR A 16 -0.98 9.85 -2.24
CA THR A 16 0.14 9.87 -3.18
C THR A 16 0.64 11.28 -3.47
N THR A 17 -0.24 12.28 -3.49
CA THR A 17 0.15 13.69 -3.61
C THR A 17 1.01 14.14 -2.42
N LEU A 18 0.60 13.81 -1.19
CA LEU A 18 1.37 14.12 0.01
C LEU A 18 2.65 13.29 0.09
N THR A 19 2.57 11.97 -0.12
CA THR A 19 3.71 11.05 -0.08
C THR A 19 4.79 11.48 -1.08
N SER A 20 4.41 11.84 -2.30
CA SER A 20 5.38 12.30 -3.32
C SER A 20 5.98 13.67 -2.96
N ALA A 21 5.22 14.57 -2.33
CA ALA A 21 5.76 15.82 -1.81
C ALA A 21 6.75 15.58 -0.67
N PHE A 22 6.44 14.66 0.26
CA PHE A 22 7.34 14.29 1.34
C PHE A 22 8.63 13.65 0.82
N ALA A 23 8.53 12.82 -0.23
CA ALA A 23 9.71 12.32 -0.92
C ALA A 23 10.59 13.45 -1.47
N ALA A 24 9.99 14.49 -2.03
CA ALA A 24 10.73 15.65 -2.54
C ALA A 24 11.32 16.55 -1.44
N LEU A 25 10.68 16.63 -0.28
CA LEU A 25 11.14 17.41 0.88
C LEU A 25 12.12 16.64 1.77
N ALA A 26 12.14 15.31 1.68
CA ALA A 26 13.08 14.47 2.41
C ALA A 26 14.45 14.47 1.72
N GLU A 27 15.52 14.68 2.49
CA GLU A 27 16.87 14.76 1.94
C GLU A 27 17.43 13.38 1.55
N ASN A 28 17.15 12.33 2.34
CA ASN A 28 17.74 10.99 2.20
C ASN A 28 16.68 9.90 2.38
N ALA A 29 15.65 9.88 1.52
CA ALA A 29 14.56 8.92 1.61
C ALA A 29 14.63 7.81 0.55
N THR A 30 14.26 6.59 0.96
CA THR A 30 13.78 5.54 0.05
C THR A 30 12.26 5.59 0.00
N ILE A 31 11.71 5.48 -1.19
CA ILE A 31 10.27 5.60 -1.42
C ILE A 31 9.73 4.21 -1.71
N ALA A 32 8.62 3.85 -1.09
CA ALA A 32 7.94 2.59 -1.31
C ALA A 32 6.48 2.82 -1.73
N ASP A 33 6.14 2.58 -2.99
CA ASP A 33 4.77 2.61 -3.48
C ASP A 33 4.10 1.27 -3.17
N CYS A 34 3.38 1.22 -2.05
CA CYS A 34 2.68 0.04 -1.55
C CYS A 34 1.19 0.04 -1.94
N ASP A 35 0.72 0.98 -2.76
CA ASP A 35 -0.61 0.91 -3.38
C ASP A 35 -0.53 0.05 -4.64
N VAL A 36 -0.25 -1.25 -4.49
CA VAL A 36 0.08 -2.17 -5.59
C VAL A 36 -1.07 -2.42 -6.57
N ASP A 37 -2.31 -2.13 -6.15
CA ASP A 37 -3.51 -2.22 -6.98
C ASP A 37 -3.65 -1.01 -7.91
N ALA A 38 -3.11 0.14 -7.50
CA ALA A 38 -3.22 1.41 -8.21
C ALA A 38 -1.93 2.24 -8.10
N ALA A 39 -0.78 1.62 -8.36
CA ALA A 39 0.53 2.25 -8.19
C ALA A 39 0.64 3.48 -9.09
N ASN A 40 0.59 4.68 -8.50
CA ASN A 40 0.53 5.95 -9.22
C ASN A 40 1.82 6.76 -9.11
N MET A 41 2.74 6.43 -8.19
CA MET A 41 3.95 7.24 -7.98
C MET A 41 4.85 7.25 -9.22
N HIS A 42 4.84 6.21 -10.05
CA HIS A 42 5.63 6.17 -11.27
C HIS A 42 5.26 7.30 -12.27
N LEU A 43 4.02 7.80 -12.24
CA LEU A 43 3.58 8.92 -13.06
C LEU A 43 4.20 10.26 -12.59
N LEU A 44 4.37 10.41 -11.27
CA LEU A 44 4.91 11.62 -10.66
C LEU A 44 6.44 11.63 -10.69
N LEU A 45 7.07 10.50 -10.36
CA LEU A 45 8.51 10.47 -10.13
C LEU A 45 9.33 10.10 -11.38
N GLN A 46 8.66 9.64 -12.44
CA GLN A 46 9.26 9.21 -13.71
C GLN A 46 10.49 8.31 -13.49
N PRO A 47 10.32 7.17 -12.80
CA PRO A 47 11.43 6.31 -12.40
C PRO A 47 12.14 5.65 -13.58
N GLU A 48 13.44 5.44 -13.44
CA GLU A 48 14.22 4.52 -14.28
C GLU A 48 14.37 3.18 -13.56
N ILE A 49 13.84 2.10 -14.14
CA ILE A 49 13.92 0.75 -13.56
C ILE A 49 15.37 0.26 -13.63
N ILE A 50 15.92 -0.08 -12.46
CA ILE A 50 17.27 -0.65 -12.33
C ILE A 50 17.18 -2.18 -12.30
N LYS A 51 16.18 -2.72 -11.59
CA LYS A 51 16.03 -4.15 -11.37
C LYS A 51 14.57 -4.56 -11.22
N THR A 52 14.23 -5.72 -11.76
CA THR A 52 12.90 -6.34 -11.67
C THR A 52 12.98 -7.63 -10.85
N TYR A 53 11.96 -7.85 -10.03
CA TYR A 53 11.78 -9.01 -9.18
C TYR A 53 10.46 -9.67 -9.55
N ASP A 54 10.50 -10.96 -9.87
CA ASP A 54 9.28 -11.73 -10.08
C ASP A 54 8.60 -11.98 -8.74
N PHE A 55 7.28 -11.76 -8.69
CA PHE A 55 6.48 -12.06 -7.51
C PHE A 55 5.60 -13.27 -7.76
N THR A 56 5.69 -14.22 -6.84
CA THR A 56 4.86 -15.44 -6.79
C THR A 56 4.19 -15.51 -5.43
N ALA A 57 2.87 -15.67 -5.38
CA ALA A 57 2.10 -15.55 -4.15
C ALA A 57 1.85 -16.91 -3.47
N LEU A 58 0.75 -17.56 -3.84
CA LEU A 58 0.36 -18.87 -3.39
C LEU A 58 0.49 -19.82 -4.58
N PRO A 59 0.95 -21.06 -4.36
CA PRO A 59 1.00 -22.01 -5.45
C PRO A 59 -0.43 -22.40 -5.85
N THR A 60 -0.67 -22.57 -7.14
CA THR A 60 -1.94 -23.09 -7.67
C THR A 60 -1.79 -24.59 -7.85
N ALA A 61 -2.81 -25.36 -7.50
CA ALA A 61 -2.82 -26.78 -7.81
C ALA A 61 -2.91 -27.00 -9.34
N ASN A 62 -2.24 -28.02 -9.84
CA ASN A 62 -2.32 -28.53 -11.21
C ASN A 62 -2.57 -30.04 -11.17
N ILE A 63 -3.47 -30.56 -12.01
CA ILE A 63 -3.77 -32.00 -12.09
C ILE A 63 -3.27 -32.55 -13.42
N HIS A 64 -2.29 -33.43 -13.34
CA HIS A 64 -1.71 -34.16 -14.46
C HIS A 64 -2.65 -35.29 -14.89
N LEU A 65 -3.51 -35.01 -15.86
CA LEU A 65 -4.57 -35.94 -16.30
C LEU A 65 -4.04 -37.27 -16.81
N GLU A 66 -2.81 -37.32 -17.32
CA GLU A 66 -2.14 -38.54 -17.77
C GLU A 66 -1.73 -39.48 -16.62
N GLN A 67 -1.61 -38.96 -15.39
CA GLN A 67 -1.32 -39.71 -14.17
C GLN A 67 -2.58 -39.91 -13.30
N CYS A 68 -3.61 -39.10 -13.52
CA CYS A 68 -4.84 -39.11 -12.74
C CYS A 68 -5.63 -40.41 -12.94
N THR A 69 -5.98 -41.08 -11.84
CA THR A 69 -6.82 -42.29 -11.85
C THR A 69 -8.32 -41.99 -11.84
N GLY A 70 -8.72 -40.72 -11.76
CA GLY A 70 -10.13 -40.30 -11.71
C GLY A 70 -10.83 -40.60 -10.38
N CYS A 71 -10.09 -40.83 -9.29
CA CYS A 71 -10.66 -41.27 -8.01
C CYS A 71 -11.52 -40.22 -7.27
N GLY A 72 -11.41 -38.93 -7.61
CA GLY A 72 -12.23 -37.86 -7.01
C GLY A 72 -11.79 -37.35 -5.62
N ILE A 73 -10.82 -37.99 -4.96
CA ILE A 73 -10.44 -37.65 -3.57
C ILE A 73 -10.01 -36.18 -3.42
N CYS A 74 -9.32 -35.61 -4.39
CA CYS A 74 -8.92 -34.20 -4.38
C CYS A 74 -10.13 -33.25 -4.41
N VAL A 75 -11.19 -33.60 -5.16
CA VAL A 75 -12.45 -32.85 -5.25
C VAL A 75 -13.15 -32.86 -3.90
N ASP A 76 -13.29 -34.04 -3.29
CA ASP A 76 -13.97 -34.22 -1.99
C ASP A 76 -13.30 -33.45 -0.85
N ASN A 77 -11.97 -33.28 -0.92
CA ASN A 77 -11.19 -32.60 0.11
C ASN A 77 -10.92 -31.12 -0.20
N CYS A 78 -11.39 -30.61 -1.35
CA CYS A 78 -11.23 -29.20 -1.69
C CYS A 78 -12.25 -28.35 -0.92
N ARG A 79 -11.86 -27.84 0.25
CA ARG A 79 -12.73 -26.97 1.08
C ARG A 79 -13.21 -25.69 0.36
N PHE A 80 -12.44 -25.23 -0.62
CA PHE A 80 -12.70 -24.00 -1.35
C PHE A 80 -13.56 -24.23 -2.62
N GLY A 81 -13.78 -25.49 -3.01
CA GLY A 81 -14.51 -25.80 -4.24
C GLY A 81 -13.77 -25.42 -5.52
N ALA A 82 -12.44 -25.29 -5.45
CA ALA A 82 -11.59 -24.91 -6.59
C ALA A 82 -11.43 -26.03 -7.63
N ILE A 83 -11.70 -27.29 -7.29
CA ILE A 83 -11.55 -28.43 -8.21
C ILE A 83 -12.93 -28.90 -8.67
N LYS A 84 -13.23 -28.80 -9.97
CA LYS A 84 -14.51 -29.21 -10.56
C LYS A 84 -14.55 -30.73 -10.80
N GLU A 85 -15.74 -31.30 -11.00
CA GLU A 85 -15.93 -32.74 -11.27
C GLU A 85 -15.14 -33.25 -12.50
N GLY A 86 -14.76 -32.37 -13.43
CA GLY A 86 -13.88 -32.67 -14.57
C GLY A 86 -12.36 -32.61 -14.27
N PHE A 87 -11.96 -32.52 -13.00
CA PHE A 87 -10.55 -32.29 -12.58
C PHE A 87 -9.94 -31.00 -13.12
N GLU A 88 -10.79 -30.03 -13.47
CA GLU A 88 -10.39 -28.67 -13.84
C GLU A 88 -10.28 -27.82 -12.58
N ILE A 89 -9.17 -27.08 -12.46
CA ILE A 89 -8.92 -26.19 -11.33
C ILE A 89 -9.32 -24.77 -11.70
N ASP A 90 -10.15 -24.16 -10.87
CA ASP A 90 -10.42 -22.73 -10.90
C ASP A 90 -9.32 -21.98 -10.11
N PRO A 91 -8.42 -21.25 -10.78
CA PRO A 91 -7.29 -20.61 -10.13
C PRO A 91 -7.72 -19.47 -9.21
N TYR A 92 -8.88 -18.84 -9.43
CA TYR A 92 -9.33 -17.68 -8.66
C TYR A 92 -9.89 -18.04 -7.28
N ILE A 93 -10.26 -19.30 -7.07
CA ILE A 93 -10.81 -19.80 -5.80
C ILE A 93 -9.79 -20.76 -5.13
N CYS A 94 -8.69 -21.08 -5.81
CA CYS A 94 -7.67 -21.97 -5.27
C CYS A 94 -6.78 -21.22 -4.25
N GLU A 95 -6.98 -21.49 -2.96
CA GLU A 95 -6.15 -20.93 -1.88
C GLU A 95 -4.74 -21.53 -1.77
N GLY A 96 -4.36 -22.46 -2.64
CA GLY A 96 -3.02 -23.04 -2.64
C GLY A 96 -2.66 -23.85 -1.39
N CYS A 97 -3.65 -24.35 -0.63
CA CYS A 97 -3.43 -25.03 0.65
C CYS A 97 -2.69 -26.39 0.59
N GLY A 98 -2.49 -26.96 -0.61
CA GLY A 98 -1.76 -28.22 -0.80
C GLY A 98 -2.50 -29.51 -0.38
N VAL A 99 -3.73 -29.42 0.14
CA VAL A 99 -4.48 -30.60 0.58
C VAL A 99 -4.69 -31.61 -0.55
N CYS A 100 -5.01 -31.12 -1.76
CA CYS A 100 -5.26 -31.97 -2.92
C CYS A 100 -4.02 -32.74 -3.41
N GLU A 101 -2.83 -32.15 -3.31
CA GLU A 101 -1.55 -32.83 -3.55
C GLU A 101 -1.32 -33.90 -2.49
N TYR A 102 -1.46 -33.55 -1.20
CA TYR A 102 -1.22 -34.47 -0.09
C TYR A 102 -2.11 -35.72 -0.11
N VAL A 103 -3.38 -35.60 -0.53
CA VAL A 103 -4.34 -36.72 -0.53
C VAL A 103 -4.35 -37.51 -1.84
N CYS A 104 -3.61 -37.10 -2.87
CA CYS A 104 -3.65 -37.77 -4.16
C CYS A 104 -2.91 -39.11 -4.12
N PRO A 105 -3.58 -40.27 -4.25
CA PRO A 105 -2.91 -41.56 -4.17
C PRO A 105 -2.08 -41.90 -5.41
N ALA A 106 -2.25 -41.13 -6.49
CA ALA A 106 -1.55 -41.30 -7.76
C ALA A 106 -0.43 -40.30 -7.97
N ASP A 107 -0.16 -39.43 -6.97
CA ASP A 107 0.79 -38.31 -7.08
C ASP A 107 0.56 -37.42 -8.32
N ALA A 108 -0.68 -37.37 -8.81
CA ALA A 108 -1.07 -36.70 -10.04
C ALA A 108 -1.37 -35.20 -9.86
N VAL A 109 -1.31 -34.69 -8.63
CA VAL A 109 -1.59 -33.28 -8.31
C VAL A 109 -0.28 -32.64 -7.85
N THR A 110 0.08 -31.50 -8.43
CA THR A 110 1.28 -30.73 -8.03
C THR A 110 0.92 -29.29 -7.70
N MET A 111 1.65 -28.70 -6.77
CA MET A 111 1.52 -27.27 -6.44
C MET A 111 2.54 -26.44 -7.25
N GLU A 112 2.06 -25.57 -8.13
CA GLU A 112 2.88 -24.76 -9.03
C GLU A 112 2.84 -23.27 -8.64
N TYR A 113 4.01 -22.65 -8.51
CA TYR A 113 4.11 -21.22 -8.24
C TYR A 113 4.00 -20.43 -9.54
N ASN A 114 2.86 -19.77 -9.72
CA ASN A 114 2.63 -18.88 -10.86
C ASN A 114 3.09 -17.46 -10.52
N LYS A 115 3.70 -16.80 -11.52
CA LYS A 115 4.04 -15.38 -11.43
C LYS A 115 2.74 -14.57 -11.41
N CYS A 116 2.49 -13.90 -10.30
CA CYS A 116 1.29 -13.11 -10.04
C CYS A 116 1.58 -11.60 -9.94
N GLY A 117 2.83 -11.19 -10.14
CA GLY A 117 3.19 -9.78 -10.18
C GLY A 117 4.67 -9.56 -10.42
N GLU A 118 5.06 -8.30 -10.36
CA GLU A 118 6.43 -7.85 -10.42
C GLU A 118 6.64 -6.72 -9.40
N ALA A 119 7.79 -6.73 -8.75
CA ALA A 119 8.32 -5.57 -8.02
C ALA A 119 9.51 -5.01 -8.77
N TYR A 120 9.72 -3.70 -8.65
CA TYR A 120 10.78 -2.98 -9.33
C TYR A 120 11.55 -2.14 -8.34
N GLU A 121 12.87 -2.19 -8.44
CA GLU A 121 13.78 -1.22 -7.84
C GLU A 121 14.13 -0.21 -8.92
N SER A 122 13.84 1.05 -8.65
CA SER A 122 13.95 2.14 -9.59
C SER A 122 14.70 3.33 -9.00
N LYS A 123 15.32 4.12 -9.86
CA LYS A 123 15.91 5.42 -9.49
C LYS A 123 14.95 6.54 -9.81
N THR A 124 14.85 7.52 -8.91
CA THR A 124 14.12 8.78 -9.15
C THR A 124 15.01 9.98 -8.85
N ARG A 125 14.48 11.17 -9.09
CA ARG A 125 15.12 12.44 -8.71
C ARG A 125 15.19 12.69 -7.19
N PHE A 126 14.47 11.92 -6.37
CA PHE A 126 14.40 12.08 -4.92
C PHE A 126 15.02 10.92 -4.12
N GLY A 127 15.54 9.92 -4.82
CA GLY A 127 16.07 8.71 -4.19
C GLY A 127 15.53 7.43 -4.85
N PRO A 128 15.86 6.26 -4.29
CA PRO A 128 15.35 5.00 -4.77
C PRO A 128 13.84 4.91 -4.58
N LEU A 129 13.14 4.39 -5.59
CA LEU A 129 11.73 4.03 -5.53
C LEU A 129 11.62 2.53 -5.67
N VAL A 130 10.95 1.90 -4.72
CA VAL A 130 10.48 0.53 -4.85
C VAL A 130 8.97 0.58 -5.07
N HIS A 131 8.52 -0.10 -6.12
CA HIS A 131 7.10 -0.14 -6.47
C HIS A 131 6.78 -1.49 -7.09
N ALA A 132 5.51 -1.87 -7.08
CA ALA A 132 5.11 -3.14 -7.62
C ALA A 132 3.76 -3.06 -8.32
N LYS A 133 3.49 -4.09 -9.12
CA LYS A 133 2.24 -4.25 -9.84
C LYS A 133 1.81 -5.70 -9.79
N LEU A 134 0.56 -5.92 -9.38
CA LEU A 134 -0.08 -7.23 -9.47
C LEU A 134 -0.53 -7.56 -10.90
N GLY A 135 -0.55 -8.85 -11.19
CA GLY A 135 -1.25 -9.41 -12.32
C GLY A 135 -2.76 -9.16 -12.22
N ILE A 136 -3.45 -9.26 -13.35
CA ILE A 136 -4.89 -9.01 -13.42
C ILE A 136 -5.62 -10.13 -12.67
N GLY A 137 -6.43 -9.77 -11.65
CA GLY A 137 -7.27 -10.72 -10.91
C GLY A 137 -6.57 -11.44 -9.75
N GLU A 138 -5.39 -10.97 -9.33
CA GLU A 138 -4.62 -11.55 -8.23
C GLU A 138 -4.98 -10.91 -6.89
N GLU A 139 -5.20 -11.70 -5.82
CA GLU A 139 -5.59 -11.19 -4.49
C GLU A 139 -4.43 -11.11 -3.48
N ALA A 140 -3.18 -11.22 -3.94
CA ALA A 140 -1.99 -11.33 -3.10
C ALA A 140 -1.36 -9.99 -2.66
N GLY A 141 -2.14 -8.90 -2.64
CA GLY A 141 -1.65 -7.55 -2.39
C GLY A 141 -0.85 -7.40 -1.10
N GLY A 142 -1.28 -8.02 0.00
CA GLY A 142 -0.56 -7.94 1.27
C GLY A 142 0.87 -8.48 1.21
N LYS A 143 1.08 -9.63 0.57
CA LYS A 143 2.42 -10.23 0.41
C LYS A 143 3.29 -9.40 -0.53
N LEU A 144 2.72 -8.83 -1.59
CA LEU A 144 3.47 -7.97 -2.50
C LEU A 144 3.91 -6.67 -1.82
N VAL A 145 3.04 -6.09 -0.99
CA VAL A 145 3.37 -4.94 -0.15
C VAL A 145 4.53 -5.27 0.79
N THR A 146 4.52 -6.44 1.42
CA THR A 146 5.66 -6.90 2.25
C THR A 146 6.94 -6.97 1.43
N LEU A 147 6.92 -7.56 0.23
CA LEU A 147 8.09 -7.63 -0.65
C LEU A 147 8.61 -6.23 -1.04
N VAL A 148 7.72 -5.30 -1.40
CA VAL A 148 8.11 -3.90 -1.71
C VAL A 148 8.85 -3.28 -0.53
N ARG A 149 8.37 -3.49 0.70
CA ARG A 149 8.99 -2.94 1.90
C ARG A 149 10.32 -3.61 2.22
N GLU A 150 10.43 -4.92 2.10
CA GLU A 150 11.69 -5.66 2.28
C GLU A 150 12.77 -5.15 1.31
N ILE A 151 12.42 -4.98 0.02
CA ILE A 151 13.34 -4.41 -0.96
C ILE A 151 13.71 -2.96 -0.60
N ALA A 152 12.75 -2.13 -0.16
CA ALA A 152 13.03 -0.76 0.26
C ALA A 152 13.99 -0.70 1.46
N GLU A 153 13.82 -1.59 2.43
CA GLU A 153 14.71 -1.74 3.59
C GLU A 153 16.13 -2.16 3.21
N GLU A 154 16.27 -2.98 2.16
CA GLU A 154 17.59 -3.37 1.64
C GLU A 154 18.25 -2.28 0.79
N VAL A 155 17.47 -1.53 0.00
CA VAL A 155 17.96 -0.53 -0.95
C VAL A 155 18.36 0.76 -0.24
N GLY A 156 17.65 1.15 0.83
CA GLY A 156 17.93 2.39 1.56
C GLY A 156 19.36 2.53 2.06
N PRO A 157 19.91 1.57 2.83
CA PRO A 157 21.27 1.66 3.35
C PRO A 157 22.33 1.69 2.24
N LYS A 158 22.09 1.01 1.11
CA LYS A 158 23.00 1.01 -0.06
C LYS A 158 23.09 2.38 -0.73
N ASN A 159 22.07 3.22 -0.54
CA ASN A 159 21.98 4.57 -1.10
C ASN A 159 22.17 5.68 -0.05
N ASN A 160 22.62 5.32 1.17
CA ASN A 160 22.73 6.23 2.32
C ASN A 160 21.41 6.92 2.72
N CYS A 161 20.27 6.26 2.46
CA CYS A 161 18.98 6.72 2.97
C CYS A 161 18.85 6.37 4.45
N ASP A 162 18.31 7.30 5.23
CA ASP A 162 18.03 7.10 6.66
C ASP A 162 16.53 6.96 6.96
N THR A 163 15.69 7.23 5.95
CA THR A 163 14.24 7.27 6.05
C THR A 163 13.60 6.46 4.93
N ILE A 164 12.50 5.76 5.24
CA ILE A 164 11.60 5.15 4.25
C ILE A 164 10.26 5.87 4.32
N ILE A 165 9.77 6.33 3.17
CA ILE A 165 8.45 6.94 3.02
C ILE A 165 7.60 5.98 2.20
N ILE A 166 6.52 5.49 2.79
CA ILE A 166 5.66 4.46 2.24
C ILE A 166 4.32 5.09 1.82
N ASP A 167 3.99 5.02 0.52
CA ASP A 167 2.64 5.29 0.02
C ASP A 167 1.78 4.05 0.26
N GLY A 168 1.02 4.04 1.33
CA GLY A 168 0.22 2.89 1.73
C GLY A 168 -1.10 2.77 0.95
N PRO A 169 -1.67 1.56 0.86
CA PRO A 169 -2.95 1.34 0.20
C PRO A 169 -4.11 1.95 1.01
N PRO A 170 -5.28 2.16 0.40
CA PRO A 170 -6.47 2.56 1.13
C PRO A 170 -7.12 1.40 1.91
N GLY A 171 -7.91 1.73 2.93
CA GLY A 171 -8.79 0.78 3.63
C GLY A 171 -8.23 0.27 4.94
N THR A 172 -8.55 -0.97 5.30
CA THR A 172 -8.17 -1.62 6.58
C THR A 172 -7.82 -3.10 6.41
N GLY A 173 -7.59 -3.55 5.17
CA GLY A 173 -7.31 -4.95 4.84
C GLY A 173 -5.83 -5.34 5.02
N CYS A 174 -5.49 -6.55 4.57
CA CYS A 174 -4.15 -7.11 4.71
C CYS A 174 -3.04 -6.24 4.11
N SER A 175 -3.30 -5.56 2.99
CA SER A 175 -2.33 -4.65 2.36
C SER A 175 -1.99 -3.44 3.25
N VAL A 176 -2.97 -2.91 4.00
CA VAL A 176 -2.73 -1.82 4.96
C VAL A 176 -1.93 -2.30 6.16
N ILE A 177 -2.26 -3.48 6.68
CA ILE A 177 -1.51 -4.10 7.79
C ILE A 177 -0.06 -4.37 7.37
N ALA A 178 0.16 -4.91 6.16
CA ALA A 178 1.49 -5.13 5.61
C ALA A 178 2.28 -3.83 5.45
N ALA A 179 1.64 -2.74 4.99
CA ALA A 179 2.25 -1.42 4.85
C ALA A 179 2.61 -0.77 6.20
N LEU A 180 1.88 -1.14 7.26
CA LEU A 180 2.06 -0.64 8.63
C LEU A 180 3.04 -1.48 9.48
N THR A 181 3.38 -2.69 9.06
CA THR A 181 4.12 -3.62 9.90
C THR A 181 5.55 -3.14 10.19
N GLY A 182 5.86 -2.73 11.42
CA GLY A 182 7.20 -2.29 11.80
C GLY A 182 7.54 -0.85 11.36
N VAL A 183 6.52 -0.03 11.14
CA VAL A 183 6.69 1.41 10.86
C VAL A 183 6.79 2.19 12.17
N ASP A 184 7.55 3.28 12.17
CA ASP A 184 7.70 4.13 13.36
C ASP A 184 6.51 5.06 13.56
N ILE A 185 5.90 5.52 12.46
CA ILE A 185 4.75 6.41 12.50
C ILE A 185 3.85 6.25 11.27
N ALA A 186 2.55 6.44 11.46
CA ALA A 186 1.56 6.51 10.39
C ALA A 186 0.97 7.92 10.25
N LEU A 187 0.81 8.41 9.02
CA LEU A 187 -0.01 9.57 8.71
C LEU A 187 -1.31 9.11 8.06
N VAL A 188 -2.44 9.33 8.73
CA VAL A 188 -3.77 8.99 8.22
C VAL A 188 -4.39 10.20 7.54
N VAL A 189 -4.53 10.13 6.22
CA VAL A 189 -5.13 11.18 5.39
C VAL A 189 -6.64 10.95 5.28
N THR A 190 -7.42 11.97 5.64
CA THR A 190 -8.89 11.94 5.56
C THR A 190 -9.44 13.20 4.91
N GLU A 191 -10.75 13.21 4.64
CA GLU A 191 -11.50 14.34 4.10
C GLU A 191 -12.77 14.54 4.93
N PRO A 192 -13.30 15.77 5.07
CA PRO A 192 -14.46 16.07 5.91
C PRO A 192 -15.77 15.63 5.23
N THR A 193 -15.93 14.33 5.07
CA THR A 193 -17.10 13.65 4.52
C THR A 193 -17.59 12.58 5.49
N VAL A 194 -18.85 12.17 5.39
CA VAL A 194 -19.41 11.10 6.26
C VAL A 194 -18.60 9.80 6.12
N ALA A 195 -18.28 9.42 4.88
CA ALA A 195 -17.44 8.27 4.60
C ALA A 195 -16.02 8.46 5.17
N GLY A 196 -15.38 9.60 4.91
CA GLY A 196 -14.02 9.89 5.39
C GLY A 196 -13.88 9.81 6.92
N ILE A 197 -14.89 10.26 7.68
CA ILE A 197 -14.89 10.15 9.15
C ILE A 197 -15.02 8.70 9.61
N HIS A 198 -15.92 7.94 9.01
CA HIS A 198 -16.13 6.54 9.37
C HIS A 198 -14.90 5.70 9.03
N ASP A 199 -14.31 5.95 7.86
CA ASP A 199 -13.12 5.28 7.36
C ASP A 199 -11.88 5.67 8.20
N LEU A 200 -11.75 6.94 8.59
CA LEU A 200 -10.73 7.39 9.55
C LEU A 200 -10.81 6.60 10.85
N LYS A 201 -12.00 6.48 11.45
CA LYS A 201 -12.18 5.75 12.73
C LYS A 201 -11.69 4.31 12.63
N ARG A 202 -12.01 3.62 11.53
CA ARG A 202 -11.56 2.24 11.29
C ARG A 202 -10.05 2.14 11.11
N VAL A 203 -9.45 3.07 10.37
CA VAL A 203 -7.98 3.11 10.21
C VAL A 203 -7.29 3.37 11.55
N MET A 204 -7.82 4.28 12.36
CA MET A 204 -7.29 4.54 13.70
C MET A 204 -7.43 3.32 14.62
N GLU A 205 -8.50 2.54 14.52
CA GLU A 205 -8.63 1.27 15.27
C GLU A 205 -7.54 0.28 14.86
N VAL A 206 -7.19 0.21 13.58
CA VAL A 206 -6.11 -0.65 13.08
C VAL A 206 -4.76 -0.18 13.63
N THR A 207 -4.43 1.11 13.55
CA THR A 207 -3.14 1.60 14.06
C THR A 207 -3.06 1.52 15.58
N GLU A 208 -4.15 1.75 16.31
CA GLU A 208 -4.26 1.54 17.76
C GLU A 208 -4.04 0.07 18.13
N HIS A 209 -4.63 -0.86 17.37
CA HIS A 209 -4.46 -2.30 17.60
C HIS A 209 -3.01 -2.78 17.46
N PHE A 210 -2.27 -2.22 16.49
CA PHE A 210 -0.86 -2.53 16.26
C PHE A 210 0.12 -1.61 17.04
N GLU A 211 -0.41 -0.77 17.94
CA GLU A 211 0.37 0.15 18.78
C GLU A 211 1.27 1.10 17.96
N ILE A 212 0.79 1.55 16.79
CA ILE A 212 1.53 2.40 15.87
C ILE A 212 1.20 3.88 16.15
N PRO A 213 2.20 4.72 16.49
CA PRO A 213 2.03 6.16 16.60
C PRO A 213 1.40 6.72 15.33
N SER A 214 0.34 7.52 15.47
CA SER A 214 -0.48 7.94 14.34
C SER A 214 -0.81 9.43 14.41
N LEU A 215 -0.67 10.10 13.27
CA LEU A 215 -1.08 11.47 13.04
C LEU A 215 -2.24 11.52 12.05
N VAL A 216 -3.02 12.59 12.08
CA VAL A 216 -4.10 12.83 11.10
C VAL A 216 -3.79 14.05 10.25
N CYS A 217 -3.94 13.93 8.93
CA CYS A 217 -3.99 15.06 8.01
C CYS A 217 -5.42 15.19 7.46
N ILE A 218 -6.01 16.37 7.61
CA ILE A 218 -7.34 16.66 7.06
C ILE A 218 -7.17 17.34 5.71
N ASN A 219 -7.23 16.55 4.64
CA ASN A 219 -7.19 17.07 3.28
C ASN A 219 -8.57 17.56 2.84
N LYS A 220 -8.59 18.51 1.89
CA LYS A 220 -9.80 19.19 1.42
C LYS A 220 -10.62 19.75 2.59
N SER A 221 -9.95 20.37 3.56
CA SER A 221 -10.51 20.74 4.87
C SER A 221 -11.69 21.73 4.78
N ASP A 222 -11.79 22.48 3.70
CA ASP A 222 -12.78 23.51 3.43
C ASP A 222 -14.06 23.02 2.74
N ILE A 223 -14.14 21.76 2.29
CA ILE A 223 -15.33 21.25 1.58
C ILE A 223 -16.55 21.12 2.51
N ASN A 224 -16.35 20.95 3.83
CA ASN A 224 -17.43 20.89 4.81
C ASN A 224 -16.95 21.20 6.24
N ASP A 225 -17.18 22.44 6.70
CA ASP A 225 -16.77 22.93 8.02
C ASP A 225 -17.34 22.11 9.20
N ASN A 226 -18.61 21.70 9.11
CA ASN A 226 -19.25 20.91 10.18
C ASN A 226 -18.58 19.53 10.33
N LYS A 227 -18.23 18.90 9.21
CA LYS A 227 -17.58 17.59 9.20
C LYS A 227 -16.10 17.68 9.55
N ARG A 228 -15.43 18.77 9.19
CA ARG A 228 -14.06 19.05 9.64
C ARG A 228 -13.99 19.13 11.18
N ARG A 229 -14.88 19.91 11.80
CA ARG A 229 -14.99 19.99 13.27
C ARG A 229 -15.32 18.64 13.94
N GLU A 230 -16.05 17.76 13.24
CA GLU A 230 -16.31 16.40 13.73
C GLU A 230 -15.02 15.57 13.78
N ILE A 231 -14.13 15.70 12.80
CA ILE A 231 -12.80 15.08 12.78
C ILE A 231 -11.92 15.66 13.89
N GLU A 232 -11.85 17.00 14.01
CA GLU A 232 -11.10 17.69 15.07
C GLU A 232 -11.51 17.22 16.47
N LYS A 233 -12.83 17.12 16.70
CA LYS A 233 -13.38 16.64 17.97
C LYS A 233 -13.03 15.18 18.23
N PHE A 234 -13.09 14.32 17.21
CA PHE A 234 -12.70 12.92 17.33
C PHE A 234 -11.21 12.80 17.70
N CYS A 235 -10.33 13.51 17.01
CA CYS A 235 -8.89 13.50 17.28
C CYS A 235 -8.59 13.98 18.70
N THR A 236 -9.18 15.11 19.10
CA THR A 236 -9.05 15.65 20.47
C THR A 236 -9.49 14.65 21.54
N GLN A 237 -10.62 13.97 21.34
CA GLN A 237 -11.15 12.98 22.30
C GLN A 237 -10.26 11.75 22.45
N LYS A 238 -9.58 11.35 21.37
CA LYS A 238 -8.67 10.20 21.33
C LYS A 238 -7.21 10.57 21.63
N GLY A 239 -6.90 11.85 21.82
CA GLY A 239 -5.52 12.33 22.01
C GLY A 239 -4.65 12.19 20.76
N ILE A 240 -5.26 12.18 19.56
CA ILE A 240 -4.55 12.05 18.28
C ILE A 240 -4.14 13.44 17.81
N LYS A 241 -2.87 13.62 17.46
CA LYS A 241 -2.36 14.88 16.90
C LYS A 241 -2.78 15.03 15.44
N ILE A 242 -3.25 16.22 15.10
CA ILE A 242 -3.51 16.62 13.71
C ILE A 242 -2.22 17.26 13.19
N ALA A 243 -1.59 16.63 12.19
CA ALA A 243 -0.36 17.15 11.57
C ALA A 243 -0.63 18.39 10.70
N GLY A 244 -1.86 18.57 10.24
CA GLY A 244 -2.30 19.79 9.58
C GLY A 244 -3.55 19.61 8.74
N GLU A 245 -4.00 20.72 8.19
CA GLU A 245 -5.19 20.82 7.36
C GLU A 245 -4.82 21.44 6.02
N ILE A 246 -5.31 20.83 4.93
CA ILE A 246 -4.98 21.27 3.58
C ILE A 246 -6.30 21.61 2.87
N PRO A 247 -6.46 22.83 2.33
CA PRO A 247 -7.68 23.20 1.60
C PRO A 247 -7.77 22.45 0.27
N TYR A 248 -8.97 22.40 -0.31
CA TYR A 248 -9.17 21.86 -1.65
C TYR A 248 -8.47 22.74 -2.70
N ASP A 249 -7.70 22.09 -3.58
CA ASP A 249 -7.02 22.76 -4.69
C ASP A 249 -6.94 21.82 -5.90
N THR A 250 -7.00 22.37 -7.10
CA THR A 250 -6.88 21.61 -8.37
C THR A 250 -5.43 21.48 -8.84
N THR A 251 -4.52 22.30 -8.31
CA THR A 251 -3.09 22.34 -8.64
C THR A 251 -2.39 20.97 -8.54
N PRO A 252 -2.70 20.08 -7.57
CA PRO A 252 -2.14 18.73 -7.54
C PRO A 252 -2.38 17.92 -8.82
N THR A 253 -3.54 18.08 -9.45
CA THR A 253 -3.86 17.40 -10.72
C THR A 253 -2.99 17.95 -11.85
N GLU A 254 -2.77 19.26 -11.89
CA GLU A 254 -1.92 19.91 -12.90
C GLU A 254 -0.46 19.47 -12.75
N ALA A 255 0.06 19.47 -11.53
CA ALA A 255 1.40 18.99 -11.22
C ALA A 255 1.59 17.52 -11.65
N MET A 256 0.58 16.67 -11.40
CA MET A 256 0.60 15.27 -11.82
C MET A 256 0.67 15.10 -13.34
N VAL A 257 -0.07 15.92 -14.11
CA VAL A 257 -0.02 15.92 -15.58
C VAL A 257 1.37 16.31 -16.10
N GLU A 258 2.08 17.17 -15.39
CA GLU A 258 3.48 17.53 -15.71
C GLU A 258 4.52 16.54 -15.17
N GLY A 259 4.12 15.48 -14.47
CA GLY A 259 5.05 14.55 -13.84
C GLY A 259 5.90 15.22 -12.75
N LYS A 260 5.32 16.17 -12.02
CA LYS A 260 5.95 16.93 -10.93
C LYS A 260 5.20 16.71 -9.62
N THR A 261 5.94 16.76 -8.52
CA THR A 261 5.34 16.85 -7.19
C THR A 261 4.81 18.27 -6.96
N ILE A 262 3.90 18.43 -6.00
CA ILE A 262 3.29 19.75 -5.74
C ILE A 262 4.33 20.81 -5.33
N VAL A 263 5.37 20.40 -4.60
CA VAL A 263 6.46 21.28 -4.15
C VAL A 263 7.47 21.62 -5.25
N GLU A 264 7.54 20.83 -6.33
CA GLU A 264 8.29 21.18 -7.54
C GLU A 264 7.50 22.12 -8.46
N TYR A 265 6.18 21.98 -8.46
CA TYR A 265 5.31 22.67 -9.42
C TYR A 265 4.98 24.11 -9.00
N THR A 266 4.77 24.36 -7.70
CA THR A 266 4.33 25.68 -7.21
C THR A 266 4.80 25.97 -5.78
N ASP A 267 4.81 27.24 -5.42
CA ASP A 267 5.04 27.78 -4.07
C ASP A 267 3.78 28.42 -3.46
N ASN A 268 2.60 28.08 -4.01
CA ASN A 268 1.31 28.61 -3.57
C ASN A 268 0.94 28.18 -2.13
N SER A 269 -0.22 28.64 -1.65
CA SER A 269 -0.71 28.30 -0.31
C SER A 269 -0.87 26.80 -0.08
N PHE A 270 -1.29 26.03 -1.09
CA PHE A 270 -1.42 24.58 -0.96
C PHE A 270 -0.05 23.92 -0.73
N ALA A 271 0.96 24.26 -1.53
CA ALA A 271 2.32 23.72 -1.35
C ALA A 271 2.90 24.07 0.02
N LYS A 272 2.63 25.28 0.53
CA LYS A 272 3.03 25.68 1.89
C LYS A 272 2.36 24.84 2.98
N CYS A 273 1.05 24.57 2.89
CA CYS A 273 0.38 23.69 3.83
C CYS A 273 0.94 22.26 3.81
N VAL A 274 1.32 21.75 2.62
CA VAL A 274 1.97 20.43 2.50
C VAL A 274 3.34 20.41 3.19
N ILE A 275 4.13 21.49 3.04
CA ILE A 275 5.42 21.65 3.72
C ILE A 275 5.22 21.70 5.24
N GLU A 276 4.24 22.46 5.72
CA GLU A 276 3.92 22.54 7.16
C GLU A 276 3.54 21.17 7.73
N VAL A 277 2.72 20.39 7.02
CA VAL A 277 2.38 19.01 7.41
C VAL A 277 3.64 18.12 7.46
N TRP A 278 4.56 18.27 6.50
CA TRP A 278 5.81 17.52 6.50
C TRP A 278 6.68 17.83 7.71
N GLU A 279 6.85 19.11 8.06
CA GLU A 279 7.66 19.50 9.22
C GLU A 279 7.06 18.94 10.52
N GLU A 280 5.74 18.98 10.70
CA GLU A 280 5.07 18.36 11.85
C GLU A 280 5.28 16.84 11.92
N VAL A 281 5.18 16.15 10.78
CA VAL A 281 5.46 14.70 10.70
C VAL A 281 6.92 14.42 11.04
N LYS A 282 7.85 15.22 10.53
CA LYS A 282 9.29 15.06 10.74
C LYS A 282 9.68 15.28 12.21
N GLU A 283 9.07 16.24 12.89
CA GLU A 283 9.27 16.46 14.34
C GLU A 283 8.78 15.26 15.16
N GLU A 284 7.59 14.73 14.85
CA GLU A 284 7.05 13.55 15.53
C GLU A 284 7.87 12.29 15.24
N MET A 285 8.40 12.13 14.03
CA MET A 285 9.33 11.05 13.72
C MET A 285 10.60 11.12 14.57
N GLN A 286 11.00 12.30 15.05
CA GLN A 286 12.22 12.51 15.84
C GLN A 286 12.05 12.33 17.35
N SER A 287 10.81 12.35 17.84
CA SER A 287 10.44 12.23 19.25
C SER A 287 10.50 10.79 19.75
#